data_AF-A0A1H7BYE4-F1
#
_entry.id   AF-A0A1H7BYE4-F1
#
_cell.length_a   1.000
_cell.length_b   1.000
_cell.length_c   1.000
_cell.angle_alpha   90.00
_cell.angle_beta   90.00
_cell.angle_gamma   90.00
#
_symmetry.space_group_name_H-M   'P 1'
#
loop_
_entity.id
_entity.type
_entity.pdbx_description
1 polymer ?
#
loop_
_entity_poly.entity_id
_entity_poly.type
_entity_poly.pdbx_seq_one_letter_code
_entity_poly.pdbx_strand_id
1 'polypeptide(L)'
;PRIFKRIRPAFRYERSLDVITQGRDLGMVTKSNLILGMGETREEISEALRDLHAAGCDLITITQYLRPSERHLPVDRWVKPQEFVDLQNEAQEIGFLGVMSGPLVRSSYRAGRLWATAMRKKGWEIPAALAHIESSGSTRQEASTILAAHS
;
A
#
# COMPACT_ATOMS: atom_id res chain seq x y z
N PRO A 1 11.88 -8.32 -4.75
CA PRO A 1 12.34 -8.35 -6.18
C PRO A 1 12.14 -9.69 -6.92
N ARG A 2 12.48 -10.84 -6.30
CA ARG A 2 12.51 -12.19 -6.90
C ARG A 2 11.28 -12.57 -7.74
N ILE A 3 10.07 -12.38 -7.22
CA ILE A 3 8.83 -12.79 -7.90
C ILE A 3 8.36 -11.79 -8.98
N PHE A 4 8.92 -10.57 -9.00
CA PHE A 4 8.41 -9.47 -9.83
C PHE A 4 8.46 -9.80 -11.33
N LYS A 5 9.56 -10.39 -11.81
CA LYS A 5 9.71 -10.78 -13.23
C LYS A 5 8.71 -11.87 -13.65
N ARG A 6 8.35 -12.77 -12.73
CA ARG A 6 7.36 -13.82 -12.97
C ARG A 6 5.95 -13.24 -13.10
N ILE A 7 5.61 -12.26 -12.26
CA ILE A 7 4.26 -11.69 -12.17
C ILE A 7 4.06 -10.56 -13.18
N ARG A 8 5.08 -9.74 -13.41
CA ARG A 8 5.06 -8.53 -14.26
C ARG A 8 6.22 -8.56 -15.27
N PRO A 9 6.21 -9.47 -16.26
CA PRO A 9 7.35 -9.68 -17.15
C PRO A 9 7.75 -8.45 -17.98
N ALA A 10 6.79 -7.56 -18.29
CA ALA A 10 7.02 -6.31 -19.02
C ALA A 10 7.62 -5.17 -18.15
N PHE A 11 7.72 -5.36 -16.83
CA PHE A 11 8.21 -4.36 -15.89
C PHE A 11 9.53 -4.80 -15.25
N ARG A 12 10.23 -3.85 -14.63
CA ARG A 12 11.43 -4.08 -13.82
C ARG A 12 11.22 -3.41 -12.47
N TYR A 13 11.68 -4.06 -11.40
CA TYR A 13 11.41 -3.61 -10.03
C TYR A 13 12.02 -2.22 -9.79
N GLU A 14 13.28 -2.08 -10.18
CA GLU A 14 14.09 -0.86 -10.05
C GLU A 14 13.49 0.28 -10.88
N ARG A 15 13.04 -0.02 -12.11
CA ARG A 15 12.35 0.98 -12.95
C ARG A 15 11.00 1.41 -12.35
N SER A 16 10.31 0.52 -11.63
CA SER A 16 9.07 0.91 -10.93
C SER A 16 9.34 1.77 -9.71
N LEU A 17 10.46 1.57 -9.00
CA LEU A 17 10.88 2.47 -7.92
C LEU A 17 11.28 3.85 -8.47
N ASP A 18 12.02 3.88 -9.57
CA ASP A 18 12.43 5.13 -10.22
C ASP A 18 11.24 6.01 -10.63
N VAL A 19 10.13 5.42 -11.09
CA VAL A 19 8.88 6.17 -11.38
C VAL A 19 8.33 6.86 -10.12
N ILE A 20 8.45 6.23 -8.94
CA ILE A 20 8.06 6.86 -7.67
C ILE A 20 8.98 8.03 -7.36
N THR A 21 10.29 7.85 -7.52
CA THR A 21 11.29 8.90 -7.28
C THR A 21 11.05 10.10 -8.20
N GLN A 22 10.81 9.88 -9.49
CA GLN A 22 10.47 10.94 -10.44
C GLN A 22 9.20 11.70 -10.01
N GLY A 23 8.15 11.00 -9.58
CA GLY A 23 6.93 11.64 -9.06
C GLY A 23 7.21 12.52 -7.84
N ARG A 24 8.02 12.02 -6.90
CA ARG A 24 8.45 12.77 -5.71
C ARG A 24 9.25 14.00 -6.10
N ASP A 25 10.20 13.87 -7.02
CA ASP A 25 11.06 14.97 -7.50
C ASP A 25 10.26 16.07 -8.22
N LEU A 26 9.15 15.70 -8.86
CA LEU A 26 8.17 16.64 -9.43
C LEU A 26 7.22 17.25 -8.38
N GLY A 27 7.42 17.00 -7.08
CA GLY A 27 6.63 17.56 -5.99
C GLY A 27 5.26 16.91 -5.82
N MET A 28 5.04 15.70 -6.34
CA MET A 28 3.77 14.99 -6.19
C MET A 28 3.72 14.19 -4.88
N VAL A 29 2.51 14.00 -4.34
CA VAL A 29 2.27 12.92 -3.37
C VAL A 29 2.29 11.59 -4.10
N THR A 30 3.15 10.68 -3.68
CA THR A 30 3.35 9.39 -4.35
C THR A 30 2.66 8.25 -3.62
N LYS A 31 2.25 7.22 -4.38
CA LYS A 31 1.59 6.03 -3.82
C LYS A 31 2.02 4.77 -4.53
N SER A 32 2.17 3.69 -3.77
CA SER A 32 2.37 2.35 -4.31
C SER A 32 1.46 1.32 -3.63
N ASN A 33 1.53 0.08 -4.09
CA ASN A 33 0.75 -1.04 -3.59
C ASN A 33 1.55 -2.35 -3.60
N LEU A 34 1.44 -3.12 -2.51
CA LEU A 34 1.91 -4.50 -2.43
C LEU A 34 0.70 -5.44 -2.38
N ILE A 35 0.70 -6.44 -3.28
CA ILE A 35 -0.30 -7.50 -3.30
C ILE A 35 0.38 -8.77 -2.79
N LEU A 36 -0.15 -9.34 -1.70
CA LEU A 36 0.38 -10.48 -0.99
C LEU A 36 -0.32 -11.78 -1.39
N GLY A 37 0.29 -12.93 -1.11
CA GLY A 37 -0.25 -14.24 -1.43
C GLY A 37 0.15 -14.76 -2.81
N MET A 38 1.24 -14.25 -3.39
CA MET A 38 1.74 -14.64 -4.72
C MET A 38 3.10 -15.39 -4.67
N GLY A 39 3.57 -15.72 -3.47
CA GLY A 39 4.79 -16.47 -3.21
C GLY A 39 5.92 -15.63 -2.61
N GLU A 40 5.63 -14.41 -2.15
CA GLU A 40 6.54 -13.59 -1.35
C GLU A 40 6.64 -14.07 0.10
N THR A 41 7.81 -13.88 0.69
CA THR A 41 8.10 -14.11 2.12
C THR A 41 7.86 -12.85 2.94
N ARG A 42 7.80 -12.98 4.28
CA ARG A 42 7.59 -11.85 5.19
C ARG A 42 8.75 -10.84 5.11
N GLU A 43 9.96 -11.34 4.95
CA GLU A 43 11.20 -10.59 4.84
C GLU A 43 11.25 -9.80 3.52
N GLU A 44 10.84 -10.44 2.41
CA GLU A 44 10.74 -9.77 1.10
C GLU A 44 9.70 -8.63 1.11
N ILE A 45 8.64 -8.75 1.93
CA ILE A 45 7.66 -7.66 2.10
C ILE A 45 8.32 -6.50 2.86
N SER A 46 9.03 -6.77 3.96
CA SER A 46 9.76 -5.74 4.72
C SER A 46 10.79 -5.00 3.87
N GLU A 47 11.58 -5.74 3.09
CA GLU A 47 12.56 -5.17 2.16
C GLU A 47 11.86 -4.26 1.15
N ALA A 48 10.76 -4.73 0.53
CA ALA A 48 10.02 -3.94 -0.43
C ALA A 48 9.38 -2.67 0.17
N LEU A 49 8.95 -2.70 1.44
CA LEU A 49 8.46 -1.51 2.14
C LEU A 49 9.57 -0.48 2.34
N ARG A 50 10.78 -0.92 2.73
CA ARG A 50 11.95 -0.05 2.89
C ARG A 50 12.38 0.54 1.56
N ASP A 51 12.43 -0.26 0.50
CA ASP A 51 12.78 0.19 -0.85
C ASP A 51 11.80 1.23 -1.38
N LEU A 52 10.50 0.99 -1.21
CA LEU A 52 9.46 1.95 -1.59
C LEU A 52 9.60 3.27 -0.83
N HIS A 53 9.81 3.20 0.48
CA HIS A 53 10.02 4.40 1.28
C HIS A 53 11.30 5.15 0.87
N ALA A 54 12.41 4.45 0.66
CA ALA A 54 13.66 5.02 0.19
C ALA A 54 13.53 5.69 -1.19
N ALA A 55 12.69 5.14 -2.07
CA ALA A 55 12.36 5.74 -3.37
C ALA A 55 11.50 7.02 -3.25
N GLY A 56 11.03 7.38 -2.06
CA GLY A 56 10.20 8.56 -1.81
C GLY A 56 8.70 8.29 -1.88
N CYS A 57 8.26 7.05 -1.64
CA CYS A 57 6.85 6.70 -1.60
C CYS A 57 6.17 7.22 -0.32
N ASP A 58 5.16 8.08 -0.44
CA ASP A 58 4.45 8.64 0.72
C ASP A 58 3.36 7.70 1.26
N LEU A 59 2.65 7.02 0.35
CA LEU A 59 1.45 6.27 0.65
C LEU A 59 1.60 4.81 0.21
N ILE A 60 1.16 3.88 1.05
CA ILE A 60 1.21 2.44 0.74
C ILE A 60 -0.11 1.75 1.04
N THR A 61 -0.53 0.91 0.10
CA THR A 61 -1.58 -0.08 0.32
C THR A 61 -1.00 -1.50 0.31
N ILE A 62 -1.47 -2.34 1.23
CA ILE A 62 -1.07 -3.74 1.36
C ILE A 62 -2.33 -4.59 1.31
N THR A 63 -2.41 -5.53 0.38
CA THR A 63 -3.65 -6.24 0.06
C THR A 63 -3.46 -7.73 -0.20
N GLN A 64 -4.53 -8.52 -0.13
CA GLN A 64 -4.55 -9.91 -0.55
C GLN A 64 -4.76 -10.04 -2.06
N TYR A 65 -3.94 -10.88 -2.70
CA TYR A 65 -4.18 -11.33 -4.06
C TYR A 65 -5.43 -12.19 -4.11
N LEU A 66 -6.41 -11.78 -4.92
CA LEU A 66 -7.54 -12.59 -5.30
C LEU A 66 -7.36 -13.02 -6.75
N ARG A 67 -7.18 -14.33 -6.96
CA ARG A 67 -7.00 -14.90 -8.29
C ARG A 67 -8.24 -14.63 -9.16
N PRO A 68 -8.11 -13.89 -10.28
CA PRO A 68 -9.28 -13.54 -11.10
C PRO A 68 -9.90 -14.73 -11.84
N SER A 69 -9.07 -15.68 -12.28
CA SER A 69 -9.51 -16.91 -12.95
C SER A 69 -8.42 -17.97 -12.90
N GLU A 70 -8.75 -19.19 -13.31
CA GLU A 70 -7.82 -20.33 -13.34
C GLU A 70 -6.59 -20.12 -14.25
N ARG A 71 -6.67 -19.19 -15.22
CA ARG A 71 -5.53 -18.87 -16.08
C ARG A 71 -4.50 -17.96 -15.41
N HIS A 72 -4.85 -17.33 -14.30
CA HIS A 72 -3.95 -16.47 -13.54
C HIS A 72 -3.14 -17.26 -12.53
N LEU A 73 -2.06 -16.66 -12.04
CA LEU A 73 -1.20 -17.22 -11.01
C LEU A 73 -2.06 -17.79 -9.86
N PRO A 74 -1.82 -19.03 -9.40
CA PRO A 74 -2.48 -19.56 -8.22
C PRO A 74 -2.23 -18.68 -6.99
N VAL A 75 -3.19 -18.66 -6.06
CA VAL A 75 -2.93 -18.09 -4.73
C VAL A 75 -1.95 -19.01 -4.03
N ASP A 76 -0.83 -18.46 -3.58
CA ASP A 76 0.22 -19.20 -2.87
C ASP A 76 -0.13 -19.32 -1.38
N ARG A 77 -0.57 -18.21 -0.77
CA ARG A 77 -1.03 -18.18 0.62
C ARG A 77 -2.14 -17.16 0.85
N TRP A 78 -2.98 -17.45 1.84
CA TRP A 78 -3.95 -16.52 2.40
C TRP A 78 -3.35 -15.85 3.64
N VAL A 79 -3.10 -14.55 3.54
CA VAL A 79 -2.48 -13.78 4.62
C VAL A 79 -3.47 -13.60 5.77
N LYS A 80 -3.01 -13.85 7.00
CA LYS A 80 -3.87 -13.72 8.19
C LYS A 80 -4.15 -12.24 8.49
N PRO A 81 -5.34 -11.88 9.02
CA PRO A 81 -5.65 -10.50 9.40
C PRO A 81 -4.60 -9.86 10.33
N GLN A 82 -4.03 -10.61 11.27
CA GLN A 82 -2.98 -10.12 12.16
C GLN A 82 -1.71 -9.70 11.41
N GLU A 83 -1.30 -10.44 10.38
CA GLU A 83 -0.11 -10.10 9.58
C GLU A 83 -0.31 -8.77 8.83
N PHE A 84 -1.54 -8.46 8.40
CA PHE A 84 -1.86 -7.13 7.85
C PHE A 84 -1.73 -6.01 8.89
N VAL A 85 -2.11 -6.27 10.15
CA VAL A 85 -1.94 -5.30 11.26
C VAL A 85 -0.45 -5.08 11.54
N ASP A 86 0.33 -6.14 11.61
CA ASP A 86 1.78 -6.07 11.87
C ASP A 86 2.50 -5.29 10.76
N LEU A 87 2.16 -5.56 9.50
CA LEU A 87 2.67 -4.83 8.34
C LEU A 87 2.23 -3.36 8.31
N GLN A 88 1.02 -3.06 8.80
CA GLN A 88 0.57 -1.68 8.93
C GLN A 88 1.43 -0.91 9.92
N ASN A 89 1.72 -1.51 11.07
CA ASN A 89 2.54 -0.90 12.11
C ASN A 89 3.99 -0.73 11.61
N GLU A 90 4.56 -1.74 10.97
CA GLU A 90 5.91 -1.65 10.38
C GLU A 90 5.99 -0.52 9.35
N ALA A 91 5.03 -0.42 8.42
CA ALA A 91 5.04 0.67 7.44
C ALA A 91 4.90 2.06 8.11
N GLN A 92 4.15 2.17 9.20
CA GLN A 92 4.07 3.42 9.97
C GLN A 92 5.40 3.74 10.65
N GLU A 93 6.08 2.74 11.23
CA GLU A 93 7.40 2.88 11.85
C GLU A 93 8.49 3.26 10.83
N ILE A 94 8.41 2.73 9.60
CA ILE A 94 9.32 3.08 8.50
C ILE A 94 9.19 4.57 8.11
N GLY A 95 7.99 5.15 8.26
CA GLY A 95 7.77 6.58 8.03
C GLY A 95 6.74 6.92 6.96
N PHE A 96 5.99 5.94 6.43
CA PHE A 96 4.93 6.23 5.45
C PHE A 96 3.90 7.21 6.00
N LEU A 97 3.54 8.22 5.19
CA LEU A 97 2.58 9.25 5.60
C LEU A 97 1.16 8.69 5.73
N GLY A 98 0.82 7.69 4.92
CA GLY A 98 -0.47 7.00 4.99
C GLY A 98 -0.37 5.54 4.59
N VAL A 99 -0.94 4.68 5.42
CA VAL A 99 -0.91 3.22 5.26
C VAL A 99 -2.34 2.69 5.28
N MET A 100 -2.66 1.77 4.37
CA MET A 100 -3.85 0.92 4.48
C MET A 100 -3.47 -0.53 4.23
N SER A 101 -3.81 -1.40 5.17
CA SER A 101 -3.43 -2.80 5.13
C SER A 101 -4.64 -3.68 5.47
N GLY A 102 -4.97 -4.63 4.60
CA GLY A 102 -6.08 -5.53 4.83
C GLY A 102 -6.45 -6.38 3.62
N PRO A 103 -7.21 -7.47 3.82
CA PRO A 103 -7.51 -8.43 2.76
C PRO A 103 -8.34 -7.84 1.60
N LEU A 104 -9.28 -6.93 1.86
CA LEU A 104 -10.12 -6.33 0.82
C LEU A 104 -9.67 -4.91 0.43
N VAL A 105 -8.60 -4.39 1.03
CA VAL A 105 -7.99 -3.11 0.63
C VAL A 105 -7.63 -3.16 -0.86
N ARG A 106 -7.81 -2.05 -1.58
CA ARG A 106 -7.38 -1.90 -2.98
C ARG A 106 -6.64 -0.57 -3.15
N SER A 107 -5.92 -0.44 -4.25
CA SER A 107 -5.14 0.78 -4.54
C SER A 107 -6.00 2.06 -4.53
N SER A 108 -7.27 2.00 -4.95
CA SER A 108 -8.20 3.13 -4.94
C SER A 108 -9.03 3.24 -3.65
N TYR A 109 -9.01 2.24 -2.78
CA TYR A 109 -9.83 2.22 -1.57
C TYR A 109 -9.44 3.38 -0.66
N ARG A 110 -10.42 4.26 -0.38
CA ARG A 110 -10.27 5.49 0.42
C ARG A 110 -9.06 6.36 0.01
N ALA A 111 -8.74 6.37 -1.29
CA ALA A 111 -7.55 7.06 -1.82
C ALA A 111 -7.56 8.57 -1.57
N GLY A 112 -8.71 9.24 -1.69
CA GLY A 112 -8.82 10.68 -1.40
C GLY A 112 -8.39 11.01 0.03
N ARG A 113 -8.81 10.20 1.00
CA ARG A 113 -8.45 10.41 2.41
C ARG A 113 -6.98 10.15 2.72
N LEU A 114 -6.40 9.12 2.10
CA LEU A 114 -4.96 8.87 2.18
C LEU A 114 -4.18 10.07 1.63
N TRP A 115 -4.58 10.58 0.46
CA TRP A 115 -3.97 11.77 -0.15
C TRP A 115 -4.09 13.00 0.76
N ALA A 116 -5.28 13.31 1.27
CA ALA A 116 -5.47 14.44 2.20
C ALA A 116 -4.63 14.30 3.48
N THR A 117 -4.41 13.07 3.95
CA THR A 117 -3.52 12.82 5.10
C THR A 117 -2.05 13.11 4.77
N ALA A 118 -1.58 12.72 3.59
CA ALA A 118 -0.23 13.08 3.13
C ALA A 118 -0.08 14.59 2.96
N MET A 119 -1.03 15.27 2.32
CA MET A 119 -1.03 16.74 2.17
C MET A 119 -0.84 17.44 3.52
N ARG A 120 -1.65 17.08 4.53
CA ARG A 120 -1.53 17.65 5.88
C ARG A 120 -0.20 17.34 6.54
N LYS A 121 0.28 16.10 6.48
CA LYS A 121 1.57 15.72 7.09
C LYS A 121 2.76 16.42 6.43
N LYS A 122 2.66 16.75 5.14
CA LYS A 122 3.65 17.56 4.41
C LYS A 122 3.50 19.06 4.63
N GLY A 123 2.43 19.51 5.30
CA GLY A 123 2.10 20.93 5.46
C GLY A 123 1.64 21.60 4.16
N TRP A 124 1.15 20.82 3.19
CA TRP A 124 0.65 21.32 1.92
C TRP A 124 -0.84 21.65 2.00
N GLU A 125 -1.23 22.73 1.33
CA GLU A 125 -2.62 23.16 1.30
C GLU A 125 -3.46 22.24 0.41
N ILE A 126 -4.64 21.84 0.90
CA ILE A 126 -5.61 21.11 0.09
C ILE A 126 -6.41 22.15 -0.71
N PRO A 127 -6.44 22.07 -2.06
CA PRO A 127 -7.20 23.01 -2.87
C PRO A 127 -8.67 23.05 -2.46
N ALA A 128 -9.28 24.24 -2.45
CA ALA A 128 -10.66 24.44 -2.00
C ALA A 128 -11.68 23.50 -2.69
N ALA A 129 -11.49 23.20 -3.98
CA ALA A 129 -12.33 22.26 -4.73
C ALA A 129 -12.31 20.83 -4.17
N LEU A 130 -11.26 20.45 -3.45
CA LEU A 130 -11.03 19.13 -2.87
C LEU A 130 -11.23 19.09 -1.35
N ALA A 131 -11.65 20.20 -0.71
CA ALA A 131 -11.85 20.26 0.74
C ALA A 131 -12.84 19.20 1.27
N HIS A 132 -13.83 18.83 0.46
CA HIS A 132 -14.83 17.81 0.78
C HIS A 132 -14.22 16.40 1.02
N ILE A 133 -12.99 16.15 0.56
CA ILE A 133 -12.32 14.85 0.73
C ILE A 133 -11.99 14.57 2.20
N GLU A 134 -11.78 15.61 3.01
CA GLU A 134 -11.41 15.48 4.43
C GLU A 134 -12.51 14.85 5.29
N SER A 135 -13.77 15.05 4.96
CA SER A 135 -14.92 14.63 5.79
C SER A 135 -15.27 13.14 5.69
N SER A 136 -14.52 12.35 4.91
CA SER A 136 -14.90 10.99 4.48
C SER A 136 -14.73 9.83 5.51
N GLY A 137 -14.59 10.07 6.82
CA GLY A 137 -14.67 9.04 7.89
C GLY A 137 -13.41 8.14 8.10
N SER A 138 -13.26 7.50 9.28
CA SER A 138 -12.04 6.83 9.83
C SER A 138 -11.39 5.71 8.97
N THR A 139 -10.05 5.62 8.90
CA THR A 139 -9.24 4.68 8.08
C THR A 139 -8.88 3.38 8.80
N ARG A 140 -9.11 3.31 10.11
CA ARG A 140 -8.57 2.28 11.02
C ARG A 140 -9.21 0.89 10.93
N GLN A 141 -9.97 0.59 9.88
CA GLN A 141 -11.24 -0.12 10.09
C GLN A 141 -11.42 -1.43 9.32
N GLU A 142 -10.40 -2.01 8.71
CA GLU A 142 -10.61 -3.31 8.02
C GLU A 142 -10.01 -4.48 8.79
N ALA A 143 -8.68 -4.66 8.82
CA ALA A 143 -8.07 -5.83 9.46
C ALA A 143 -8.35 -5.90 10.98
N SER A 144 -8.23 -4.78 11.69
CA SER A 144 -8.55 -4.69 13.12
C SER A 144 -10.03 -4.91 13.41
N THR A 145 -10.93 -4.53 12.50
CA THR A 145 -12.37 -4.76 12.63
C THR A 145 -12.73 -6.23 12.43
N ILE A 146 -12.05 -6.93 11.52
CA ILE A 146 -12.21 -8.38 11.37
C ILE A 146 -11.73 -9.10 12.64
N LEU A 147 -10.60 -8.70 13.21
CA LEU A 147 -10.10 -9.30 14.46
C LEU A 147 -11.07 -9.09 15.63
N ALA A 148 -11.61 -7.86 15.78
CA ALA A 148 -12.56 -7.54 16.84
C ALA A 148 -13.92 -8.25 16.71
N ALA A 149 -14.30 -8.70 15.50
CA ALA A 149 -15.54 -9.44 15.27
C ALA A 149 -15.43 -10.94 15.63
N HIS A 150 -14.21 -11.45 15.84
CA HIS A 150 -13.94 -12.87 16.07
C HIS A 150 -13.19 -13.14 17.39
N SER A 151 -13.11 -12.15 18.27
CA SER A 151 -12.58 -12.21 19.64
C SER A 151 -13.69 -12.12 20.66
#